data_AF-V5HNS4-F1
#
_entry.id   AF-V5HNS4-F1
#
_cell.length_a   1.000
_cell.length_b   1.000
_cell.length_c   1.000
_cell.angle_alpha   90.00
_cell.angle_beta   90.00
_cell.angle_gamma   90.00
#
_symmetry.space_group_name_H-M   'P 1'
#
loop_
_entity.id
_entity.type
_entity.pdbx_description
1 polymer ?
#
loop_
_entity_poly.entity_id
_entity_poly.type
_entity_poly.pdbx_seq_one_letter_code
_entity_poly.pdbx_strand_id
1 'polypeptide(L)'
;RLRLRPRVLRGVAQRSTEVTLLGDQKLSLPVGISPTAAHRDVHTDGEVATAKAARDAKSVMVLSTFSHTSIEDVRSAVPDGLLWFQTSIHKDRDFTRRLVERAERAGYRALILTVDMAVPGQWKAKRTTAAASLIDRPKMANLLGTSMDHYADRRGGGYAGMIDASVTWDDVTWLKGISKLPVVAKGILTAEDAEEAIKHGVSAILVSNHGGRQLDGLPSTVCPTAAARFVLPLDPTSARDGCSPNSTTPIS
;
A
#
# COMPACT_ATOMS: atom_id res chain seq x y z
N ARG A 1 16.27 -3.52 19.53
CA ARG A 1 15.16 -2.55 19.70
C ARG A 1 15.73 -1.14 19.60
N LEU A 2 15.05 -0.22 18.91
CA LEU A 2 15.50 1.17 18.75
C LEU A 2 15.28 1.99 20.04
N ARG A 3 16.14 2.97 20.31
CA ARG A 3 16.01 3.92 21.43
C ARG A 3 16.06 5.35 20.89
N LEU A 4 15.26 6.24 21.49
CA LEU A 4 15.36 7.67 21.21
C LEU A 4 16.55 8.25 21.98
N ARG A 5 17.44 8.96 21.27
CA ARG A 5 18.53 9.73 21.87
C ARG A 5 18.20 11.22 21.73
N PRO A 6 17.63 11.87 22.77
CA PRO A 6 17.24 13.27 22.67
C PRO A 6 18.47 14.15 22.44
N ARG A 7 18.30 15.21 21.64
CA ARG A 7 19.28 16.30 21.50
C ARG A 7 18.76 17.49 22.31
N VAL A 8 19.55 17.97 23.25
CA VAL A 8 19.20 19.10 24.12
C VAL A 8 19.56 20.43 23.45
N LEU A 9 18.91 21.53 23.89
CA LEU A 9 19.21 22.90 23.45
C LEU A 9 19.11 23.13 21.92
N ARG A 10 18.07 22.56 21.27
CA ARG A 10 17.89 22.63 19.80
C ARG A 10 16.90 23.70 19.30
N GLY A 11 16.41 24.59 20.16
CA GLY A 11 15.53 25.68 19.74
C GLY A 11 14.24 25.23 19.05
N VAL A 12 13.48 24.32 19.67
CA VAL A 12 12.31 23.65 19.08
C VAL A 12 10.98 24.41 19.27
N ALA A 13 11.04 25.75 19.34
CA ALA A 13 9.85 26.58 19.56
C ALA A 13 8.88 26.51 18.36
N GLN A 14 9.42 26.46 17.14
CA GLN A 14 8.67 26.26 15.91
C GLN A 14 8.91 24.83 15.39
N ARG A 15 7.84 24.09 15.14
CA ARG A 15 7.88 22.68 14.71
C ARG A 15 6.89 22.49 13.58
N SER A 16 7.29 21.75 12.55
CA SER A 16 6.39 21.29 11.50
C SER A 16 6.45 19.77 11.42
N THR A 17 5.29 19.15 11.20
CA THR A 17 5.14 17.73 10.87
C THR A 17 4.83 17.53 9.40
N GLU A 18 4.76 18.60 8.61
CA GLU A 18 4.38 18.52 7.22
C GLU A 18 5.41 17.74 6.40
N VAL A 19 4.91 16.92 5.47
CA VAL A 19 5.74 16.17 4.53
C VAL A 19 5.14 16.24 3.14
N THR A 20 5.97 16.03 2.12
CA THR A 20 5.53 15.90 0.73
C THR A 20 5.91 14.53 0.21
N LEU A 21 4.92 13.78 -0.28
CA LEU A 21 5.10 12.46 -0.88
C LEU A 21 5.11 12.59 -2.41
N LEU A 22 5.91 11.75 -3.07
CA LEU A 22 5.93 11.60 -4.53
C LEU A 22 6.04 12.93 -5.30
N GLY A 23 6.82 13.88 -4.75
CA GLY A 23 7.14 15.17 -5.35
C GLY A 23 6.19 16.32 -5.01
N ASP A 24 4.87 16.09 -4.99
CA ASP A 24 3.89 17.19 -4.91
C ASP A 24 2.72 16.94 -3.92
N GLN A 25 2.66 15.78 -3.27
CA GLN A 25 1.51 15.36 -2.47
C GLN A 25 1.73 15.72 -1.00
N LYS A 26 1.20 16.88 -0.58
CA LYS A 26 1.41 17.42 0.77
C LYS A 26 0.50 16.78 1.82
N LEU A 27 1.09 16.42 2.95
CA LEU A 27 0.40 15.97 4.15
C LEU A 27 0.74 16.89 5.33
N SER A 28 -0.22 17.07 6.25
CA SER A 28 0.00 17.85 7.47
C SER A 28 0.87 17.13 8.52
N LEU A 29 0.94 15.80 8.44
CA LEU A 29 1.74 14.93 9.30
C LEU A 29 2.22 13.69 8.53
N PRO A 30 3.33 13.03 8.94
CA PRO A 30 3.89 11.89 8.23
C PRO A 30 3.18 10.58 8.58
N VAL A 31 1.85 10.60 8.57
CA VAL A 31 0.98 9.47 8.92
C VAL A 31 -0.10 9.37 7.85
N GLY A 32 -0.30 8.17 7.30
CA GLY A 32 -1.33 7.85 6.31
C GLY A 32 -2.05 6.55 6.65
N ILE A 33 -3.19 6.31 5.99
CA ILE A 33 -4.01 5.13 6.21
C ILE A 33 -3.63 4.06 5.18
N SER A 34 -3.13 2.93 5.67
CA SER A 34 -2.69 1.79 4.85
C SER A 34 -3.88 1.05 4.22
N PRO A 35 -3.66 0.32 3.10
CA PRO A 35 -4.73 -0.43 2.46
C PRO A 35 -5.17 -1.57 3.37
N THR A 36 -6.42 -1.49 3.82
CA THR A 36 -7.09 -2.52 4.59
C THR A 36 -8.38 -2.89 3.86
N ALA A 37 -8.65 -4.18 3.74
CA ALA A 37 -9.85 -4.67 3.08
C ALA A 37 -11.08 -4.50 3.99
N ALA A 38 -12.25 -4.43 3.38
CA ALA A 38 -13.53 -4.70 4.03
C ALA A 38 -13.86 -3.81 5.25
N HIS A 39 -13.73 -2.48 5.16
CA HIS A 39 -13.96 -1.60 6.33
C HIS A 39 -15.40 -1.68 6.85
N ARG A 40 -16.37 -2.01 5.98
CA ARG A 40 -17.77 -2.23 6.39
C ARG A 40 -17.99 -3.48 7.26
N ASP A 41 -16.96 -4.28 7.48
CA ASP A 41 -16.98 -5.32 8.52
C ASP A 41 -16.93 -4.75 9.94
N VAL A 42 -16.47 -3.51 10.08
CA VAL A 42 -16.27 -2.82 11.36
C VAL A 42 -17.30 -1.71 11.57
N HIS A 43 -17.61 -0.93 10.54
CA HIS A 43 -18.56 0.19 10.63
C HIS A 43 -19.35 0.36 9.34
N THR A 44 -20.64 0.67 9.40
CA THR A 44 -21.54 0.75 8.22
C THR A 44 -21.04 1.69 7.14
N ASP A 45 -20.42 2.81 7.52
CA ASP A 45 -19.87 3.84 6.62
C ASP A 45 -18.52 3.44 5.99
N GLY A 46 -17.87 2.40 6.51
CA GLY A 46 -16.67 1.77 5.97
C GLY A 46 -15.60 2.70 5.42
N GLU A 47 -15.26 2.47 4.15
CA GLU A 47 -14.18 3.18 3.47
C GLU A 47 -14.50 4.67 3.27
N VAL A 48 -15.77 5.05 3.15
CA VAL A 48 -16.18 6.47 3.03
C VAL A 48 -15.85 7.25 4.30
N ALA A 49 -16.20 6.72 5.48
CA ALA A 49 -15.83 7.36 6.74
C ALA A 49 -14.32 7.48 6.90
N THR A 50 -13.59 6.44 6.49
CA THR A 50 -12.12 6.43 6.53
C THR A 50 -11.52 7.49 5.61
N ALA A 51 -12.07 7.63 4.40
CA ALA A 51 -11.59 8.60 3.41
C ALA A 51 -11.86 10.04 3.86
N LYS A 52 -13.04 10.30 4.45
CA LYS A 52 -13.38 11.60 5.04
C LYS A 52 -12.43 11.95 6.18
N ALA A 53 -12.14 11.02 7.08
CA ALA A 53 -11.19 11.22 8.16
C ALA A 53 -9.77 11.52 7.64
N ALA A 54 -9.30 10.81 6.60
CA ALA A 54 -8.00 11.09 6.00
C ALA A 54 -7.93 12.49 5.36
N ARG A 55 -8.98 12.88 4.61
CA ARG A 55 -9.08 14.23 4.03
C ARG A 55 -9.06 15.30 5.11
N ASP A 56 -9.88 15.16 6.15
CA ASP A 56 -10.00 16.15 7.23
C ASP A 56 -8.68 16.28 8.01
N ALA A 57 -7.95 15.19 8.18
CA ALA A 57 -6.61 15.17 8.75
C ALA A 57 -5.52 15.68 7.78
N LYS A 58 -5.87 16.05 6.54
CA LYS A 58 -4.93 16.41 5.46
C LYS A 58 -3.85 15.34 5.29
N SER A 59 -4.31 14.10 5.19
CA SER A 59 -3.53 12.88 5.10
C SER A 59 -3.95 12.06 3.86
N VAL A 60 -3.22 10.99 3.57
CA VAL A 60 -3.51 10.06 2.48
C VAL A 60 -4.29 8.84 2.98
N MET A 61 -5.29 8.41 2.22
CA MET A 61 -5.86 7.07 2.35
C MET A 61 -5.48 6.21 1.15
N VAL A 62 -4.99 5.00 1.43
CA VAL A 62 -4.83 3.96 0.41
C VAL A 62 -6.07 3.05 0.43
N LEU A 63 -6.85 3.05 -0.66
CA LEU A 63 -8.00 2.15 -0.83
C LEU A 63 -7.53 0.78 -1.32
N SER A 64 -8.11 -0.31 -0.80
CA SER A 64 -7.80 -1.67 -1.29
C SER A 64 -8.68 -2.08 -2.47
N THR A 65 -8.16 -2.93 -3.37
CA THR A 65 -8.99 -3.72 -4.31
C THR A 65 -10.14 -4.43 -3.59
N PHE A 66 -9.91 -4.96 -2.39
CA PHE A 66 -10.89 -5.71 -1.59
C PHE A 66 -11.69 -4.80 -0.64
N SER A 67 -12.16 -3.67 -1.13
CA SER A 67 -13.00 -2.73 -0.38
C SER A 67 -14.49 -3.00 -0.60
N HIS A 68 -15.32 -2.70 0.40
CA HIS A 68 -16.78 -2.78 0.28
C HIS A 68 -17.41 -1.55 -0.40
N THR A 69 -16.59 -0.55 -0.70
CA THR A 69 -16.96 0.65 -1.43
C THR A 69 -16.07 0.76 -2.67
N SER A 70 -16.66 1.14 -3.81
CA SER A 70 -15.94 1.18 -5.08
C SER A 70 -14.91 2.33 -5.13
N ILE A 71 -13.94 2.23 -6.04
CA ILE A 71 -12.99 3.30 -6.38
C ILE A 71 -13.75 4.62 -6.63
N GLU A 72 -14.81 4.55 -7.44
CA GLU A 72 -15.58 5.70 -7.88
C GLU A 72 -16.41 6.31 -6.73
N ASP A 73 -17.02 5.48 -5.89
CA ASP A 73 -17.84 5.94 -4.76
C ASP A 73 -16.97 6.59 -3.67
N VAL A 74 -15.80 6.02 -3.36
CA VAL A 74 -14.86 6.61 -2.40
C VAL A 74 -14.36 7.96 -2.90
N ARG A 75 -13.96 8.07 -4.18
CA ARG A 75 -13.58 9.35 -4.78
C ARG A 75 -14.71 10.37 -4.70
N SER A 76 -15.93 9.96 -5.06
CA SER A 76 -17.10 10.84 -5.09
C SER A 76 -17.43 11.39 -3.70
N ALA A 77 -17.22 10.59 -2.64
CA ALA A 77 -17.48 11.01 -1.26
C ALA A 77 -16.47 12.03 -0.71
N VAL A 78 -15.27 12.10 -1.27
CA VAL A 78 -14.22 13.04 -0.86
C VAL A 78 -13.51 13.62 -2.08
N PRO A 79 -14.14 14.44 -2.94
CA PRO A 79 -13.60 14.86 -4.25
C PRO A 79 -12.28 15.64 -4.22
N ASP A 80 -11.88 16.12 -3.05
CA ASP A 80 -10.65 16.87 -2.75
C ASP A 80 -9.63 16.09 -1.89
N GLY A 81 -9.98 14.90 -1.40
CA GLY A 81 -9.08 14.04 -0.61
C GLY A 81 -7.91 13.47 -1.41
N LEU A 82 -6.78 13.23 -0.73
CA LEU A 82 -5.62 12.53 -1.29
C LEU A 82 -5.82 11.01 -1.18
N LEU A 83 -6.06 10.37 -2.32
CA LEU A 83 -6.35 8.93 -2.40
C LEU A 83 -5.32 8.20 -3.25
N TRP A 84 -4.82 7.08 -2.73
CA TRP A 84 -4.01 6.09 -3.44
C TRP A 84 -4.78 4.78 -3.56
N PHE A 85 -4.47 3.97 -4.56
CA PHE A 85 -5.17 2.71 -4.80
C PHE A 85 -4.21 1.53 -4.72
N GLN A 86 -4.52 0.55 -3.88
CA GLN A 86 -3.75 -0.67 -3.74
C GLN A 86 -4.34 -1.78 -4.58
N THR A 87 -3.47 -2.45 -5.35
CA THR A 87 -3.80 -3.69 -6.06
C THR A 87 -2.67 -4.71 -5.93
N SER A 88 -2.98 -5.94 -6.31
CA SER A 88 -2.01 -6.97 -6.70
C SER A 88 -2.16 -7.22 -8.20
N ILE A 89 -1.24 -7.99 -8.76
CA ILE A 89 -1.38 -8.49 -10.13
C ILE A 89 -2.18 -9.79 -10.07
N HIS A 90 -3.27 -9.82 -10.82
CA HIS A 90 -4.20 -10.94 -10.85
C HIS A 90 -3.96 -11.80 -12.09
N LYS A 91 -4.39 -13.08 -12.04
CA LYS A 91 -4.26 -14.00 -13.18
C LYS A 91 -4.92 -13.45 -14.43
N ASP A 92 -6.08 -12.82 -14.27
CA ASP A 92 -6.67 -11.97 -15.29
C ASP A 92 -5.96 -10.61 -15.30
N ARG A 93 -5.00 -10.47 -16.24
CA ARG A 93 -4.25 -9.23 -16.44
C ARG A 93 -5.12 -8.08 -16.93
N ASP A 94 -6.17 -8.40 -17.66
CA ASP A 94 -7.14 -7.44 -18.16
C ASP A 94 -8.01 -6.87 -17.03
N PHE A 95 -8.35 -7.68 -16.03
CA PHE A 95 -8.97 -7.21 -14.79
C PHE A 95 -8.05 -6.23 -14.04
N THR A 96 -6.77 -6.58 -13.90
CA THR A 96 -5.77 -5.69 -13.26
C THR A 96 -5.65 -4.36 -14.02
N ARG A 97 -5.57 -4.41 -15.36
CA ARG A 97 -5.55 -3.22 -16.21
C ARG A 97 -6.78 -2.34 -16.02
N ARG A 98 -7.98 -2.93 -15.99
CA ARG A 98 -9.22 -2.17 -15.76
C ARG A 98 -9.27 -1.51 -14.38
N LEU A 99 -8.74 -2.15 -13.34
CA LEU A 99 -8.62 -1.52 -12.02
C LEU A 99 -7.71 -0.30 -12.04
N VAL A 100 -6.57 -0.39 -12.72
CA VAL A 100 -5.64 0.74 -12.90
C VAL A 100 -6.32 1.89 -13.63
N GLU A 101 -6.97 1.62 -14.77
CA GLU A 101 -7.69 2.63 -15.56
C GLU A 101 -8.83 3.29 -14.77
N ARG A 102 -9.53 2.53 -13.92
CA ARG A 102 -10.56 3.06 -13.03
C ARG A 102 -9.97 4.00 -11.98
N ALA A 103 -8.90 3.60 -11.30
CA ALA A 103 -8.22 4.44 -10.31
C ALA A 103 -7.70 5.74 -10.95
N GLU A 104 -7.07 5.64 -12.11
CA GLU A 104 -6.60 6.79 -12.89
C GLU A 104 -7.71 7.77 -13.23
N ARG A 105 -8.78 7.26 -13.86
CA ARG A 105 -9.92 8.08 -14.28
C ARG A 105 -10.66 8.71 -13.10
N ALA A 106 -10.69 8.02 -11.97
CA ALA A 106 -11.23 8.55 -10.72
C ALA A 106 -10.28 9.56 -10.05
N GLY A 107 -9.08 9.82 -10.57
CA GLY A 107 -8.17 10.83 -10.02
C GLY A 107 -7.44 10.38 -8.74
N TYR A 108 -7.21 9.08 -8.59
CA TYR A 108 -6.26 8.57 -7.59
C TYR A 108 -4.84 9.01 -7.96
N ARG A 109 -3.98 9.18 -6.96
CA ARG A 109 -2.68 9.86 -7.12
C ARG A 109 -1.46 8.94 -7.09
N ALA A 110 -1.64 7.66 -6.76
CA ALA A 110 -0.61 6.63 -6.84
C ALA A 110 -1.23 5.23 -6.83
N LEU A 111 -0.48 4.25 -7.33
CA LEU A 111 -0.75 2.83 -7.19
C LEU A 111 0.16 2.21 -6.14
N ILE A 112 -0.41 1.49 -5.18
CA ILE A 112 0.34 0.63 -4.27
C ILE A 112 0.27 -0.80 -4.81
N LEU A 113 1.38 -1.28 -5.40
CA LEU A 113 1.51 -2.68 -5.81
C LEU A 113 1.92 -3.53 -4.61
N THR A 114 1.06 -4.44 -4.17
CA THR A 114 1.39 -5.38 -3.09
C THR A 114 2.09 -6.61 -3.65
N VAL A 115 3.36 -6.80 -3.27
CA VAL A 115 4.25 -7.88 -3.76
C VAL A 115 4.48 -9.01 -2.76
N ASP A 116 4.06 -8.84 -1.50
CA ASP A 116 4.27 -9.81 -0.41
C ASP A 116 3.16 -10.88 -0.26
N MET A 117 2.25 -10.99 -1.23
CA MET A 117 1.05 -11.83 -1.15
C MET A 117 0.86 -12.71 -2.40
N ALA A 118 1.92 -13.40 -2.87
CA ALA A 118 1.79 -14.37 -3.95
C ALA A 118 0.84 -15.54 -3.58
N VAL A 119 0.89 -15.96 -2.32
CA VAL A 119 -0.04 -16.93 -1.71
C VAL A 119 -0.56 -16.35 -0.41
N PRO A 120 -1.88 -16.44 -0.11
CA PRO A 120 -2.40 -15.91 1.14
C PRO A 120 -1.83 -16.63 2.36
N GLY A 121 -1.35 -15.86 3.33
CA GLY A 121 -0.87 -16.36 4.61
C GLY A 121 -1.89 -17.24 5.35
N GLN A 122 -1.37 -18.23 6.08
CA GLN A 122 -2.16 -19.14 6.88
C GLN A 122 -2.39 -18.57 8.29
N TRP A 123 -3.60 -18.08 8.52
CA TRP A 123 -4.00 -17.50 9.80
C TRP A 123 -4.73 -18.54 10.65
N LYS A 124 -4.23 -18.86 11.86
CA LYS A 124 -4.89 -19.81 12.77
C LYS A 124 -6.36 -19.43 13.07
N ALA A 125 -6.69 -18.14 13.11
CA ALA A 125 -8.06 -17.64 13.28
C ALA A 125 -9.00 -17.90 12.08
N LYS A 126 -8.49 -18.20 10.88
CA LYS A 126 -9.34 -18.65 9.75
C LYS A 126 -9.95 -20.03 10.02
N ARG A 127 -9.37 -20.84 10.93
CA ARG A 127 -9.85 -22.20 11.23
C ARG A 127 -11.08 -22.24 12.14
N THR A 128 -11.50 -21.13 12.74
CA THR A 128 -12.64 -21.07 13.68
C THR A 128 -13.71 -20.10 13.19
N THR A 129 -14.33 -20.36 12.03
CA THR A 129 -15.40 -19.48 11.52
C THR A 129 -16.55 -20.20 10.82
N ALA A 130 -17.05 -21.29 11.42
CA ALA A 130 -18.39 -21.78 11.08
C ALA A 130 -19.50 -20.72 11.39
N ALA A 131 -19.23 -19.77 12.29
CA ALA A 131 -20.15 -18.69 12.65
C ALA A 131 -20.02 -17.42 11.78
N ALA A 132 -18.88 -17.20 11.09
CA ALA A 132 -18.70 -15.97 10.29
C ALA A 132 -19.39 -16.03 8.92
N SER A 133 -19.72 -17.22 8.43
CA SER A 133 -20.44 -17.46 7.17
C SER A 133 -21.94 -17.15 7.25
N LEU A 134 -22.48 -16.91 8.45
CA LEU A 134 -23.90 -16.60 8.69
C LEU A 134 -24.21 -15.11 8.69
N ILE A 135 -23.20 -14.24 8.69
CA ILE A 135 -23.38 -12.79 8.64
C ILE A 135 -23.43 -12.38 7.17
N ASP A 136 -24.50 -11.70 6.77
CA ASP A 136 -24.57 -11.08 5.45
C ASP A 136 -23.57 -9.91 5.41
N ARG A 137 -22.53 -10.09 4.60
CA ARG A 137 -21.39 -9.16 4.51
C ARG A 137 -21.51 -8.41 3.19
N PRO A 138 -21.26 -7.10 3.16
CA PRO A 138 -21.23 -6.36 1.90
C PRO A 138 -20.26 -7.02 0.91
N LYS A 139 -20.61 -7.01 -0.37
CA LYS A 139 -19.74 -7.55 -1.42
C LYS A 139 -18.55 -6.62 -1.66
N MET A 140 -17.47 -7.19 -2.20
CA MET A 140 -16.30 -6.42 -2.65
C MET A 140 -16.68 -5.60 -3.89
N ALA A 141 -16.92 -4.31 -3.70
CA ALA A 141 -17.53 -3.46 -4.72
C ALA A 141 -16.70 -3.35 -6.00
N ASN A 142 -15.37 -3.43 -5.90
CA ASN A 142 -14.49 -3.36 -7.08
C ASN A 142 -14.48 -4.62 -7.94
N LEU A 143 -15.04 -5.73 -7.46
CA LEU A 143 -15.13 -6.99 -8.18
C LEU A 143 -16.47 -7.14 -8.93
N LEU A 144 -17.49 -6.39 -8.51
CA LEU A 144 -18.84 -6.49 -9.07
C LEU A 144 -18.86 -6.17 -10.56
N GLY A 145 -19.55 -7.02 -11.35
CA GLY A 145 -19.68 -6.84 -12.80
C GLY A 145 -18.35 -7.02 -13.57
N THR A 146 -17.34 -7.62 -12.94
CA THR A 146 -16.06 -7.94 -13.59
C THR A 146 -15.90 -9.45 -13.76
N SER A 147 -14.83 -9.87 -14.43
CA SER A 147 -14.42 -11.29 -14.51
C SER A 147 -14.13 -11.92 -13.14
N MET A 148 -14.06 -11.11 -12.06
CA MET A 148 -13.81 -11.55 -10.69
C MET A 148 -15.06 -11.45 -9.78
N ASP A 149 -16.25 -11.20 -10.32
CA ASP A 149 -17.48 -11.01 -9.53
C ASP A 149 -17.83 -12.23 -8.66
N HIS A 150 -17.51 -13.45 -9.08
CA HIS A 150 -17.73 -14.65 -8.27
C HIS A 150 -16.86 -14.69 -7.01
N TYR A 151 -15.80 -13.88 -6.92
CA TYR A 151 -15.02 -13.66 -5.70
C TYR A 151 -15.51 -12.48 -4.85
N ALA A 152 -16.54 -11.75 -5.30
CA ALA A 152 -17.06 -10.58 -4.58
C ALA A 152 -17.72 -10.96 -3.25
N ASP A 153 -18.21 -12.20 -3.12
CA ASP A 153 -18.68 -12.78 -1.87
C ASP A 153 -17.55 -13.58 -1.20
N ARG A 154 -17.17 -13.18 0.03
CA ARG A 154 -16.09 -13.84 0.81
C ARG A 154 -16.42 -15.29 1.21
N ARG A 155 -17.63 -15.78 0.94
CA ARG A 155 -18.04 -17.18 1.17
C ARG A 155 -17.30 -18.19 0.28
N GLY A 156 -16.71 -17.77 -0.84
CA GLY A 156 -16.17 -18.63 -1.91
C GLY A 156 -14.68 -19.05 -1.86
N GLY A 157 -14.03 -19.15 -0.69
CA GLY A 157 -12.69 -19.77 -0.62
C GLY A 157 -11.47 -18.84 -0.68
N GLY A 158 -11.67 -17.53 -0.51
CA GLY A 158 -10.60 -16.55 -0.30
C GLY A 158 -9.83 -16.12 -1.56
N TYR A 159 -8.96 -15.12 -1.40
CA TYR A 159 -8.32 -14.38 -2.51
C TYR A 159 -7.26 -15.17 -3.31
N ALA A 160 -6.95 -16.40 -2.92
CA ALA A 160 -5.89 -17.21 -3.53
C ALA A 160 -6.13 -17.51 -5.01
N GLY A 161 -7.40 -17.65 -5.42
CA GLY A 161 -7.75 -17.97 -6.80
C GLY A 161 -7.48 -16.84 -7.78
N MET A 162 -7.46 -15.59 -7.30
CA MET A 162 -7.36 -14.38 -8.13
C MET A 162 -5.94 -13.92 -8.37
N ILE A 163 -5.08 -14.04 -7.37
CA ILE A 163 -3.71 -13.50 -7.40
C ILE A 163 -2.83 -14.39 -8.27
N ASP A 164 -2.01 -13.78 -9.11
CA ASP A 164 -1.03 -14.49 -9.92
C ASP A 164 0.24 -14.74 -9.10
N ALA A 165 0.51 -16.01 -8.77
CA ALA A 165 1.68 -16.39 -7.99
C ALA A 165 2.95 -16.55 -8.84
N SER A 166 2.84 -16.48 -10.18
CA SER A 166 3.98 -16.56 -11.09
C SER A 166 4.60 -15.20 -11.44
N VAL A 167 4.14 -14.14 -10.76
CA VAL A 167 4.61 -12.78 -11.05
C VAL A 167 6.10 -12.61 -10.80
N THR A 168 6.75 -11.87 -11.68
CA THR A 168 8.16 -11.50 -11.60
C THR A 168 8.31 -9.98 -11.61
N TRP A 169 9.55 -9.49 -11.53
CA TRP A 169 9.83 -8.06 -11.66
C TRP A 169 9.48 -7.48 -13.04
N ASP A 170 9.47 -8.32 -14.10
CA ASP A 170 9.00 -7.90 -15.43
C ASP A 170 7.52 -7.47 -15.41
N ASP A 171 6.71 -8.07 -14.51
CA ASP A 171 5.32 -7.68 -14.34
C ASP A 171 5.17 -6.29 -13.69
N VAL A 172 6.17 -5.83 -12.93
CA VAL A 172 6.23 -4.44 -12.44
C VAL A 172 6.46 -3.48 -13.61
N THR A 173 7.34 -3.84 -14.55
CA THR A 173 7.55 -3.09 -15.79
C THR A 173 6.28 -3.05 -16.63
N TRP A 174 5.59 -4.18 -16.79
CA TRP A 174 4.30 -4.25 -17.47
C TRP A 174 3.25 -3.35 -16.80
N LEU A 175 3.10 -3.43 -15.48
CA LEU A 175 2.13 -2.62 -14.73
C LEU A 175 2.39 -1.12 -14.92
N LYS A 176 3.65 -0.72 -14.88
CA LYS A 176 4.05 0.66 -15.18
C LYS A 176 3.78 1.04 -16.64
N GLY A 177 3.95 0.12 -17.59
CA GLY A 177 3.65 0.36 -19.00
C GLY A 177 2.18 0.66 -19.28
N ILE A 178 1.27 0.17 -18.43
CA ILE A 178 -0.17 0.43 -18.53
C ILE A 178 -0.68 1.53 -17.59
N SER A 179 0.19 2.10 -16.74
CA SER A 179 -0.18 3.07 -15.70
C SER A 179 0.56 4.40 -15.90
N LYS A 180 -0.17 5.50 -15.81
CA LYS A 180 0.36 6.87 -15.69
C LYS A 180 0.61 7.27 -14.24
N LEU A 181 0.06 6.53 -13.28
CA LEU A 181 0.25 6.81 -11.86
C LEU A 181 1.64 6.33 -11.39
N PRO A 182 2.25 7.04 -10.42
CA PRO A 182 3.44 6.53 -9.74
C PRO A 182 3.12 5.22 -9.04
N VAL A 183 3.99 4.22 -9.23
CA VAL A 183 3.84 2.88 -8.64
C VAL A 183 4.72 2.77 -7.42
N VAL A 184 4.15 2.38 -6.29
CA VAL A 184 4.86 2.16 -5.02
C VAL A 184 4.84 0.67 -4.70
N ALA A 185 6.00 0.06 -4.52
CA ALA A 185 6.11 -1.34 -4.14
C ALA A 185 5.89 -1.52 -2.64
N LYS A 186 4.82 -2.22 -2.25
CA LYS A 186 4.51 -2.57 -0.86
C LYS A 186 4.83 -4.04 -0.59
N GLY A 187 5.58 -4.28 0.48
CA GLY A 187 5.94 -5.64 0.91
C GLY A 187 7.43 -5.95 0.87
N ILE A 188 8.25 -4.95 0.53
CA ILE A 188 9.70 -5.07 0.48
C ILE A 188 10.28 -5.09 1.90
N LEU A 189 11.15 -6.05 2.17
CA LEU A 189 11.77 -6.26 3.49
C LEU A 189 13.29 -6.42 3.43
N THR A 190 13.88 -6.46 2.25
CA THR A 190 15.32 -6.68 2.02
C THR A 190 15.91 -5.50 1.24
N ALA A 191 17.24 -5.35 1.29
CA ALA A 191 17.92 -4.33 0.49
C ALA A 191 17.93 -4.72 -0.99
N GLU A 192 18.12 -6.01 -1.26
CA GLU A 192 18.19 -6.61 -2.57
C GLU A 192 16.89 -6.40 -3.35
N ASP A 193 15.73 -6.66 -2.72
CA ASP A 193 14.43 -6.42 -3.36
C ASP A 193 14.12 -4.92 -3.49
N ALA A 194 14.69 -4.07 -2.62
CA ALA A 194 14.57 -2.62 -2.76
C ALA A 194 15.35 -2.12 -3.98
N GLU A 195 16.58 -2.59 -4.16
CA GLU A 195 17.40 -2.33 -5.35
C GLU A 195 16.70 -2.83 -6.62
N GLU A 196 16.11 -4.02 -6.58
CA GLU A 196 15.40 -4.58 -7.72
C GLU A 196 14.15 -3.76 -8.09
N ALA A 197 13.40 -3.30 -7.08
CA ALA A 197 12.27 -2.38 -7.30
C ALA A 197 12.73 -1.07 -7.96
N ILE A 198 13.87 -0.52 -7.53
CA ILE A 198 14.46 0.69 -8.12
C ILE A 198 14.84 0.46 -9.59
N LYS A 199 15.47 -0.68 -9.93
CA LYS A 199 15.83 -1.02 -11.32
C LYS A 199 14.61 -1.09 -12.23
N HIS A 200 13.48 -1.58 -11.71
CA HIS A 200 12.20 -1.63 -12.41
C HIS A 200 11.44 -0.29 -12.36
N GLY A 201 12.03 0.71 -11.69
CA GLY A 201 11.62 2.10 -11.67
C GLY A 201 10.32 2.36 -10.92
N VAL A 202 10.06 1.63 -9.83
CA VAL A 202 9.01 2.05 -8.89
C VAL A 202 9.33 3.46 -8.40
N SER A 203 8.30 4.25 -8.09
CA SER A 203 8.46 5.64 -7.63
C SER A 203 8.80 5.73 -6.14
N ALA A 204 8.43 4.70 -5.37
CA ALA A 204 8.78 4.58 -3.95
C ALA A 204 8.60 3.15 -3.44
N ILE A 205 9.04 2.91 -2.20
CA ILE A 205 8.91 1.64 -1.48
C ILE A 205 8.12 1.86 -0.18
N LEU A 206 7.18 0.95 0.08
CA LEU A 206 6.46 0.82 1.34
C LEU A 206 6.89 -0.47 2.06
N VAL A 207 7.75 -0.32 3.06
CA VAL A 207 8.20 -1.45 3.88
C VAL A 207 7.07 -2.03 4.69
N SER A 208 6.81 -3.30 4.45
CA SER A 208 5.66 -3.98 5.04
C SER A 208 5.94 -5.46 5.13
N ASN A 209 5.57 -6.07 6.26
CA ASN A 209 5.40 -7.52 6.39
C ASN A 209 3.90 -7.87 6.39
N HIS A 210 3.10 -7.02 5.73
CA HIS A 210 1.65 -7.11 5.69
C HIS A 210 0.97 -7.08 7.07
N GLY A 211 1.59 -6.50 8.09
CA GLY A 211 1.08 -6.52 9.47
C GLY A 211 1.25 -7.88 10.15
N GLY A 212 2.29 -8.64 9.76
CA GLY A 212 2.51 -10.01 10.21
C GLY A 212 1.55 -11.03 9.59
N ARG A 213 0.93 -10.70 8.45
CA ARG A 213 -0.18 -11.49 7.85
C ARG A 213 0.15 -12.39 6.69
N GLN A 214 1.40 -12.46 6.27
CA GLN A 214 1.81 -13.35 5.19
C GLN A 214 2.76 -14.42 5.73
N LEU A 215 4.06 -14.21 5.64
CA LEU A 215 5.07 -15.11 6.19
C LEU A 215 5.35 -14.78 7.66
N ASP A 216 5.15 -15.75 8.55
CA ASP A 216 5.45 -15.62 9.98
C ASP A 216 6.95 -15.80 10.24
N GLY A 217 7.46 -15.24 11.34
CA GLY A 217 8.89 -15.27 11.68
C GLY A 217 9.74 -14.20 10.97
N LEU A 218 9.13 -13.36 10.13
CA LEU A 218 9.80 -12.22 9.51
C LEU A 218 10.24 -11.18 10.56
N PRO A 219 11.31 -10.42 10.30
CA PRO A 219 11.71 -9.31 11.16
C PRO A 219 10.59 -8.27 11.26
N SER A 220 10.56 -7.51 12.37
CA SER A 220 9.71 -6.33 12.47
C SER A 220 10.09 -5.32 11.41
N THR A 221 9.13 -4.64 10.79
CA THR A 221 9.36 -3.64 9.72
C THR A 221 10.22 -2.45 10.14
N VAL A 222 10.31 -2.17 11.45
CA VAL A 222 11.18 -1.12 12.01
C VAL A 222 12.63 -1.60 12.25
N CYS A 223 12.91 -2.88 12.00
CA CYS A 223 14.25 -3.44 12.20
C CYS A 223 15.23 -2.81 11.20
N PRO A 224 16.44 -2.38 11.60
CA PRO A 224 17.43 -1.81 10.70
C PRO A 224 17.83 -2.69 9.51
N THR A 225 17.65 -4.01 9.63
CA THR A 225 17.89 -4.97 8.53
C THR A 225 16.75 -5.02 7.52
N ALA A 226 15.55 -4.51 7.85
CA ALA A 226 14.49 -4.26 6.89
C ALA A 226 14.85 -2.95 6.16
N ALA A 227 15.67 -3.06 5.13
CA ALA A 227 16.51 -1.97 4.62
C ALA A 227 15.79 -0.81 3.90
N ALA A 228 14.46 -0.74 3.90
CA ALA A 228 13.77 0.40 3.29
C ALA A 228 13.19 1.35 4.35
N ARG A 229 13.69 2.58 4.34
CA ARG A 229 13.08 3.69 5.08
C ARG A 229 11.84 4.13 4.30
N PHE A 230 10.75 4.38 5.01
CA PHE A 230 9.45 4.84 4.49
C PHE A 230 9.59 5.78 3.28
N VAL A 231 8.89 5.45 2.18
CA VAL A 231 8.59 6.29 1.00
C VAL A 231 9.62 7.39 0.78
N LEU A 232 10.84 7.02 0.39
CA LEU A 232 11.77 7.99 -0.17
C LEU A 232 11.42 8.16 -1.65
N PRO A 233 11.24 9.39 -2.15
CA PRO A 233 11.38 9.62 -3.58
C PRO A 233 12.79 9.17 -3.98
N LEU A 234 12.85 8.25 -4.94
CA LEU A 234 14.12 7.78 -5.47
C LEU A 234 14.67 8.88 -6.37
N ASP A 235 15.66 9.63 -5.88
CA ASP A 235 16.46 10.49 -6.74
C ASP A 235 17.44 9.59 -7.52
N PRO A 236 17.38 9.53 -8.86
CA PRO A 236 18.31 8.72 -9.65
C PRO A 236 19.77 9.16 -9.51
N THR A 237 20.06 10.30 -8.90
CA THR A 237 21.43 10.76 -8.63
C THR A 237 22.02 10.23 -7.32
N SER A 238 21.22 9.69 -6.39
CA SER A 238 21.70 9.22 -5.08
C SER A 238 22.21 7.77 -5.07
N ALA A 239 22.16 7.06 -6.21
CA ALA A 239 22.58 5.66 -6.32
C ALA A 239 24.10 5.46 -6.51
N ARG A 240 24.93 6.50 -6.30
CA ARG A 240 26.40 6.42 -6.53
C ARG A 240 27.28 6.34 -5.29
N ASP A 241 26.77 6.54 -4.09
CA ASP A 241 27.60 6.48 -2.88
C ASP A 241 27.35 5.20 -2.09
N GLY A 242 27.87 4.09 -2.64
CA GLY A 242 27.98 2.81 -1.95
C GLY A 242 29.00 2.86 -0.81
N CYS A 243 28.60 2.28 0.33
CA CYS A 243 29.43 1.71 1.40
C CYS A 243 30.83 2.31 1.65
N SER A 244 30.94 3.14 2.69
CA SER A 244 32.12 3.17 3.56
C SER A 244 31.68 3.18 5.03
N PRO A 245 32.05 2.19 5.85
CA PRO A 245 31.73 2.16 7.27
C PRO A 245 32.78 2.98 8.04
N ASN A 246 32.94 4.27 7.71
CA ASN A 246 33.65 5.28 8.50
C ASN A 246 33.74 6.59 7.71
N SER A 247 32.72 7.44 7.77
CA SER A 247 32.93 8.89 7.69
C SER A 247 31.73 9.63 8.27
N THR A 248 31.96 10.25 9.42
CA THR A 248 31.18 11.39 9.89
C THR A 248 31.63 12.61 9.12
N THR A 249 30.78 13.18 8.28
CA THR A 249 30.96 14.57 7.83
C THR A 249 29.58 15.24 7.73
N PRO A 250 29.36 16.39 8.39
CA PRO A 250 28.07 17.07 8.37
C PRO A 250 27.93 17.89 7.08
N ILE A 251 26.76 17.83 6.46
CA ILE A 251 26.37 18.79 5.42
C ILE A 251 25.42 19.80 6.07
N SER A 252 25.78 21.06 5.91
CA SER A 252 25.09 22.30 6.31
C SER A 252 23.70 22.44 5.73
#